data_AF-A0A8B7JGZ4-F1
#
_entry.id   AF-A0A8B7JGZ4-F1
#
_cell.length_a   1.000
_cell.length_b   1.000
_cell.length_c   1.000
_cell.angle_alpha   90.00
_cell.angle_beta   90.00
_cell.angle_gamma   90.00
#
_symmetry.space_group_name_H-M   'P 1'
#
loop_
_entity.id
_entity.type
_entity.pdbx_description
1 polymer ?
#
loop_
_entity_poly.entity_id
_entity_poly.type
_entity_poly.pdbx_seq_one_letter_code
_entity_poly.pdbx_strand_id
1 'polypeptide(L)'
;MMFRDQVGVLAGWFKGWNECEQTVALLSLLKRVSRTQARFLQLCLEHSLADCTELHILEGEANNPGIINQWQQESKDKVISLLLTHLPLLKPGNIEAKVEYMKLLPKILAHSIEHNQHIEESRQLLSYALIHPATSLEDRSALAMWLNHLEDRTSGSFGSQNRGRSDSVDYGQTHYYHQRQNSDDKLNGWQNSRDSGISVSASSWQDKNLACENGHLPLYSSSSVPTTINTIGTSTSTMPG
;
A
#
# COMPACT_ATOMS: atom_id res chain seq x y z
N MET A 1 9.34 -13.51 -28.53
CA MET A 1 9.11 -13.99 -27.16
C MET A 1 7.61 -14.05 -26.95
N MET A 2 7.04 -15.20 -26.58
CA MET A 2 5.60 -15.31 -26.33
C MET A 2 5.24 -14.58 -25.04
N PHE A 3 3.97 -14.17 -24.88
CA PHE A 3 3.49 -13.54 -23.64
C PHE A 3 3.81 -14.40 -22.41
N ARG A 4 3.66 -15.72 -22.53
CA ARG A 4 4.04 -16.69 -21.49
C ARG A 4 5.52 -16.55 -21.07
N ASP A 5 6.41 -16.36 -22.03
CA ASP A 5 7.85 -16.23 -21.76
C ASP A 5 8.14 -14.90 -21.04
N GLN A 6 7.47 -13.81 -21.43
CA GLN A 6 7.58 -12.51 -20.77
C GLN A 6 7.11 -12.59 -19.31
N VAL A 7 5.97 -13.24 -19.07
CA VAL A 7 5.46 -13.49 -17.71
C VAL A 7 6.44 -14.35 -16.92
N GLY A 8 7.05 -15.36 -17.55
CA GLY A 8 8.07 -16.21 -16.93
C GLY A 8 9.31 -15.43 -16.47
N VAL A 9 9.82 -14.51 -17.29
CA VAL A 9 10.94 -13.63 -16.91
C VAL A 9 10.56 -12.73 -15.74
N LEU A 10 9.40 -12.09 -15.80
CA LEU A 10 8.92 -11.20 -14.74
C LEU A 10 8.73 -11.96 -13.41
N ALA A 11 8.13 -13.15 -13.46
CA ALA A 11 7.97 -14.00 -12.28
C ALA A 11 9.31 -14.43 -11.68
N GLY A 12 10.32 -14.65 -12.53
CA GLY A 12 11.70 -14.92 -12.10
C GLY A 12 12.30 -13.76 -11.31
N TRP A 13 12.18 -12.52 -11.80
CA TRP A 13 12.62 -11.32 -11.05
C TRP A 13 11.83 -11.13 -9.76
N PHE A 14 10.50 -11.26 -9.84
CA PHE A 14 9.61 -11.08 -8.71
C PHE A 14 9.95 -12.01 -7.53
N LYS A 15 10.28 -13.28 -7.82
CA LYS A 15 10.71 -14.25 -6.81
C LYS A 15 12.01 -13.87 -6.10
N GLY A 16 12.87 -13.08 -6.75
CA GLY A 16 14.14 -12.64 -6.18
C GLY A 16 14.04 -11.42 -5.26
N TRP A 17 12.89 -10.73 -5.28
CA TRP A 17 12.64 -9.56 -4.44
C TRP A 17 12.10 -9.94 -3.07
N ASN A 18 12.41 -9.14 -2.05
CA ASN A 18 11.78 -9.30 -0.74
C ASN A 18 10.30 -8.89 -0.77
N GLU A 19 9.53 -9.22 0.29
CA GLU A 19 8.09 -8.95 0.33
C GLU A 19 7.74 -7.47 0.12
N CYS A 20 8.53 -6.56 0.69
CA CYS A 20 8.32 -5.11 0.54
C CYS A 20 8.53 -4.67 -0.92
N GLU A 21 9.61 -5.11 -1.55
CA GLU A 21 9.92 -4.83 -2.95
C GLU A 21 8.85 -5.40 -3.88
N GLN A 22 8.38 -6.62 -3.60
CA GLN A 22 7.25 -7.23 -4.30
C GLN A 22 5.98 -6.38 -4.18
N THR A 23 5.62 -5.91 -2.98
CA THR A 23 4.45 -5.05 -2.77
C THR A 23 4.59 -3.72 -3.52
N VAL A 24 5.74 -3.06 -3.44
CA VAL A 24 6.01 -1.79 -4.15
C VAL A 24 5.89 -1.98 -5.67
N ALA A 25 6.46 -3.06 -6.20
CA ALA A 25 6.37 -3.39 -7.62
C ALA A 25 4.92 -3.64 -8.06
N LEU A 26 4.19 -4.48 -7.32
CA LEU A 26 2.77 -4.77 -7.61
C LEU A 26 1.91 -3.51 -7.56
N LEU A 27 2.07 -2.68 -6.52
CA LEU A 27 1.32 -1.43 -6.39
C LEU A 27 1.62 -0.49 -7.57
N SER A 28 2.87 -0.43 -8.02
CA SER A 28 3.27 0.39 -9.17
C SER A 28 2.65 -0.09 -10.48
N LEU A 29 2.49 -1.42 -10.65
CA LEU A 29 1.80 -2.01 -11.79
C LEU A 29 0.28 -1.82 -11.72
N LEU A 30 -0.32 -2.02 -10.54
CA LEU A 30 -1.76 -1.85 -10.29
C LEU A 30 -2.23 -0.43 -10.58
N LYS A 31 -1.40 0.59 -10.33
CA LYS A 31 -1.70 1.99 -10.69
C LYS A 31 -1.90 2.21 -12.20
N ARG A 32 -1.45 1.28 -13.04
CA ARG A 32 -1.52 1.37 -14.51
C ARG A 32 -2.70 0.58 -15.10
N VAL A 33 -3.38 -0.23 -14.30
CA VAL A 33 -4.53 -1.02 -14.77
C VAL A 33 -5.82 -0.17 -14.74
N SER A 34 -6.78 -0.50 -15.61
CA SER A 34 -8.08 0.20 -15.60
C SER A 34 -8.86 -0.07 -14.31
N ARG A 35 -9.80 0.82 -13.95
CA ARG A 35 -10.62 0.67 -12.73
C ARG A 35 -11.37 -0.66 -12.66
N THR A 36 -11.92 -1.12 -13.79
CA THR A 36 -12.61 -2.41 -13.87
C THR A 36 -11.67 -3.57 -13.57
N GLN A 37 -10.44 -3.54 -14.12
CA GLN A 37 -9.44 -4.57 -13.86
C GLN A 37 -8.91 -4.51 -12.43
N ALA A 38 -8.72 -3.31 -11.87
CA ALA A 38 -8.33 -3.14 -10.47
C ALA A 38 -9.40 -3.71 -9.52
N ARG A 39 -10.69 -3.45 -9.80
CA ARG A 39 -11.80 -4.00 -9.02
C ARG A 39 -11.89 -5.52 -9.14
N PHE A 40 -11.67 -6.07 -10.34
CA PHE A 40 -11.60 -7.52 -10.55
C PHE A 40 -10.47 -8.14 -9.71
N LEU A 41 -9.26 -7.59 -9.77
CA LEU A 41 -8.12 -8.07 -8.99
C LEU A 41 -8.38 -7.98 -7.48
N GLN A 42 -9.00 -6.90 -7.02
CA GLN A 42 -9.41 -6.77 -5.63
C GLN A 42 -10.37 -7.89 -5.20
N LEU A 43 -11.41 -8.19 -6.00
CA LEU A 43 -12.35 -9.28 -5.69
C LEU A 43 -11.65 -10.65 -5.65
N CYS A 44 -10.72 -10.90 -6.56
CA CYS A 44 -9.93 -12.14 -6.54
C CYS A 44 -9.08 -12.26 -5.26
N LEU A 45 -8.44 -11.16 -4.86
CA LEU A 45 -7.62 -11.12 -3.63
C LEU A 45 -8.49 -11.30 -2.38
N GLU A 46 -9.59 -10.55 -2.27
CA GLU A 46 -10.56 -10.67 -1.16
C GLU A 46 -11.06 -12.11 -1.02
N HIS A 47 -11.43 -12.76 -2.13
CA HIS A 47 -11.85 -14.15 -2.11
C HIS A 47 -10.74 -15.10 -1.65
N SER A 48 -9.50 -14.90 -2.11
CA SER A 48 -8.37 -15.76 -1.73
C SER A 48 -7.98 -15.63 -0.25
N LEU A 49 -8.29 -14.50 0.39
CA LEU A 49 -7.93 -14.20 1.78
C LEU A 49 -9.05 -14.48 2.78
N ALA A 50 -10.27 -14.77 2.30
CA ALA A 50 -11.49 -14.82 3.13
C ALA A 50 -11.40 -15.79 4.32
N ASP A 51 -10.74 -16.94 4.15
CA ASP A 51 -10.66 -17.97 5.19
C ASP A 51 -9.31 -17.96 5.95
N CYS A 52 -8.50 -16.92 5.79
CA CYS A 52 -7.19 -16.84 6.45
C CYS A 52 -7.32 -16.29 7.88
N THR A 53 -7.66 -17.14 8.86
CA THR A 53 -7.89 -16.72 10.25
C THR A 53 -6.70 -15.97 10.87
N GLU A 54 -5.47 -16.40 10.60
CA GLU A 54 -4.25 -15.75 11.09
C GLU A 54 -4.14 -14.29 10.60
N LEU A 55 -4.42 -14.06 9.32
CA LEU A 55 -4.42 -12.71 8.75
C LEU A 55 -5.47 -11.81 9.43
N HIS A 56 -6.64 -12.35 9.74
CA HIS A 56 -7.69 -11.59 10.43
C HIS A 56 -7.29 -11.20 11.86
N ILE A 57 -6.56 -12.08 12.56
CA ILE A 57 -6.02 -11.78 13.89
C ILE A 57 -4.98 -10.66 13.77
N LEU A 58 -4.00 -10.81 12.88
CA LEU A 58 -2.96 -9.80 12.64
C LEU A 58 -3.56 -8.45 12.23
N GLU A 59 -4.59 -8.45 11.36
CA GLU A 59 -5.29 -7.23 10.98
C GLU A 59 -6.02 -6.59 12.17
N GLY A 60 -6.63 -7.40 13.04
CA GLY A 60 -7.24 -6.94 14.29
C GLY A 60 -6.24 -6.27 15.23
N GLU A 61 -5.08 -6.89 15.43
CA GLU A 61 -3.98 -6.35 16.25
C GLU A 61 -3.39 -5.07 15.64
N ALA A 62 -3.18 -5.07 14.32
CA ALA A 62 -2.63 -3.95 13.56
C ALA A 62 -3.52 -2.69 13.64
N ASN A 63 -4.78 -2.84 14.01
CA ASN A 63 -5.77 -1.77 14.10
C ASN A 63 -6.22 -1.46 15.52
N ASN A 64 -5.58 -2.05 16.53
CA ASN A 64 -5.87 -1.82 17.94
C ASN A 64 -4.82 -0.89 18.57
N PRO A 65 -5.14 0.38 18.88
CA PRO A 65 -4.17 1.32 19.45
C PRO A 65 -3.62 0.86 20.82
N GLY A 66 -4.42 0.14 21.61
CA GLY A 66 -4.00 -0.42 22.89
C GLY A 66 -2.91 -1.46 22.74
N ILE A 67 -3.00 -2.33 21.73
CA ILE A 67 -1.98 -3.35 21.43
C ILE A 67 -0.72 -2.68 20.89
N ILE A 68 -0.85 -1.77 19.91
CA ILE A 68 0.30 -1.07 19.32
C ILE A 68 1.08 -0.30 20.39
N ASN A 69 0.39 0.35 21.33
CA ASN A 69 1.03 1.07 22.42
C ASN A 69 1.84 0.16 23.36
N GLN A 70 1.45 -1.10 23.55
CA GLN A 70 2.20 -2.06 24.38
C GLN A 70 3.58 -2.38 23.79
N TRP A 71 3.74 -2.31 22.47
CA TRP A 71 5.02 -2.59 21.82
C TRP A 71 6.14 -1.64 22.25
N GLN A 72 5.83 -0.48 22.83
CA GLN A 72 6.85 0.42 23.40
C GLN A 72 7.70 -0.22 24.50
N GLN A 73 7.20 -1.28 25.14
CA GLN A 73 7.88 -2.00 26.21
C GLN A 73 8.73 -3.17 25.69
N GLU A 74 8.63 -3.49 24.40
CA GLU A 74 9.33 -4.61 23.78
C GLU A 74 10.76 -4.23 23.36
N SER A 75 11.59 -5.24 23.08
CA SER A 75 12.93 -5.02 22.52
C SER A 75 12.84 -4.39 21.12
N LYS A 76 13.86 -3.62 20.73
CA LYS A 76 13.87 -2.90 19.44
C LYS A 76 13.67 -3.84 18.25
N ASP A 77 14.36 -4.98 18.25
CA ASP A 77 14.27 -6.01 17.20
C ASP A 77 12.86 -6.58 17.09
N LYS A 78 12.20 -6.81 18.24
CA LYS A 78 10.82 -7.29 18.28
C LYS A 78 9.85 -6.22 17.79
N VAL A 79 10.04 -4.95 18.16
CA VAL A 79 9.22 -3.85 17.64
C VAL A 79 9.38 -3.72 16.12
N ILE A 80 10.58 -3.84 15.58
CA ILE A 80 10.81 -3.81 14.12
C ILE A 80 10.03 -4.93 13.42
N SER A 81 10.13 -6.15 13.95
CA SER A 81 9.41 -7.32 13.41
C SER A 81 7.89 -7.13 13.46
N LEU A 82 7.38 -6.62 14.60
CA LEU A 82 5.96 -6.31 14.76
C LEU A 82 5.50 -5.23 13.78
N LEU A 83 6.25 -4.13 13.65
CA LEU A 83 5.93 -3.04 12.73
C LEU A 83 5.91 -3.53 11.27
N LEU A 84 6.90 -4.33 10.84
CA LEU A 84 6.95 -4.85 9.48
C LEU A 84 5.75 -5.74 9.14
N THR A 85 5.30 -6.53 10.12
CA THR A 85 4.17 -7.46 9.94
C THR A 85 2.82 -6.73 9.98
N HIS A 86 2.66 -5.73 10.84
CA HIS A 86 1.36 -5.12 11.12
C HIS A 86 1.10 -3.82 10.37
N LEU A 87 2.12 -3.01 10.08
CA LEU A 87 1.94 -1.73 9.40
C LEU A 87 1.23 -1.86 8.03
N PRO A 88 1.51 -2.87 7.19
CA PRO A 88 0.77 -3.06 5.93
C PRO A 88 -0.72 -3.33 6.10
N LEU A 89 -1.15 -3.76 7.30
CA LEU A 89 -2.53 -4.14 7.63
C LEU A 89 -3.32 -3.01 8.32
N LEU A 90 -2.70 -1.84 8.52
CA LEU A 90 -3.39 -0.68 9.09
C LEU A 90 -4.55 -0.24 8.17
N LYS A 91 -5.75 -0.06 8.71
CA LYS A 91 -6.92 0.35 7.94
C LYS A 91 -6.90 1.86 7.67
N PRO A 92 -7.09 2.31 6.42
CA PRO A 92 -7.36 3.71 6.13
C PRO A 92 -8.55 4.24 6.94
N GLY A 93 -8.40 5.43 7.52
CA GLY A 93 -9.41 6.04 8.38
C GLY A 93 -9.32 5.67 9.87
N ASN A 94 -8.53 4.66 10.25
CA ASN A 94 -8.26 4.37 11.66
C ASN A 94 -7.18 5.33 12.21
N ILE A 95 -7.62 6.53 12.61
CA ILE A 95 -6.74 7.61 13.06
C ILE A 95 -6.03 7.23 14.37
N GLU A 96 -6.73 6.55 15.29
CA GLU A 96 -6.20 6.19 16.60
C GLU A 96 -5.01 5.22 16.49
N ALA A 97 -5.17 4.13 15.74
CA ALA A 97 -4.08 3.19 15.49
C ALA A 97 -2.91 3.85 14.75
N LYS A 98 -3.21 4.65 13.71
CA LYS A 98 -2.19 5.39 12.95
C LYS A 98 -1.32 6.27 13.86
N VAL A 99 -1.93 6.98 14.81
CA VAL A 99 -1.21 7.84 15.74
C VAL A 99 -0.19 7.05 16.56
N GLU A 100 -0.51 5.84 17.00
CA GLU A 100 0.43 4.99 17.73
C GLU A 100 1.60 4.51 16.85
N TYR A 101 1.35 4.16 15.57
CA TYR A 101 2.44 3.88 14.63
C TYR A 101 3.35 5.08 14.42
N MET A 102 2.79 6.29 14.26
CA MET A 102 3.57 7.51 14.03
C MET A 102 4.36 7.96 15.27
N LYS A 103 4.01 7.49 16.47
CA LYS A 103 4.84 7.65 17.69
C LYS A 103 5.99 6.65 17.74
N LEU A 104 5.78 5.42 17.26
CA LEU A 104 6.76 4.34 17.29
C LEU A 104 7.83 4.47 16.21
N LEU A 105 7.42 4.75 14.97
CA LEU A 105 8.31 4.78 13.80
C LEU A 105 9.54 5.69 14.03
N PRO A 106 9.39 6.97 14.43
CA PRO A 106 10.55 7.84 14.65
C PRO A 106 11.52 7.30 15.71
N LYS A 107 11.01 6.68 16.78
CA LYS A 107 11.85 6.12 17.86
C LYS A 107 12.70 4.95 17.38
N ILE A 108 12.13 4.09 16.53
CA ILE A 108 12.81 2.91 15.97
C ILE A 108 13.79 3.31 14.88
N LEU A 109 13.40 4.24 14.00
CA LEU A 109 14.26 4.76 12.95
C LEU A 109 15.47 5.50 13.52
N ALA A 110 15.26 6.36 14.52
CA ALA A 110 16.34 7.05 15.22
C ALA A 110 17.37 6.06 15.80
N HIS A 111 16.90 5.05 16.53
CA HIS A 111 17.75 4.03 17.13
C HIS A 111 18.56 3.27 16.07
N SER A 112 17.89 2.85 14.99
CA SER A 112 18.48 2.09 13.88
C SER A 112 19.58 2.89 13.17
N ILE A 113 19.33 4.16 12.91
CA ILE A 113 20.29 5.08 12.26
C ILE A 113 21.48 5.40 13.19
N GLU A 114 21.22 5.64 14.47
CA GLU A 114 22.24 5.97 15.47
C GLU A 114 23.23 4.80 15.66
N HIS A 115 22.72 3.58 15.78
CA HIS A 115 23.51 2.37 16.06
C HIS A 115 23.93 1.62 14.79
N ASN A 116 23.51 2.09 13.62
CA ASN A 116 23.75 1.45 12.32
C ASN A 116 23.28 -0.02 12.28
N GLN A 117 22.11 -0.28 12.82
CA GLN A 117 21.46 -1.60 12.90
C GLN A 117 20.12 -1.56 12.19
N HIS A 118 19.65 -2.71 11.70
CA HIS A 118 18.35 -2.86 11.05
C HIS A 118 18.05 -1.83 9.94
N ILE A 119 19.07 -1.50 9.15
CA ILE A 119 18.97 -0.49 8.09
C ILE A 119 18.01 -0.95 6.99
N GLU A 120 18.06 -2.23 6.63
CA GLU A 120 17.21 -2.78 5.58
C GLU A 120 15.74 -2.86 6.02
N GLU A 121 15.49 -3.30 7.24
CA GLU A 121 14.17 -3.34 7.85
C GLU A 121 13.59 -1.92 8.01
N SER A 122 14.43 -0.95 8.39
CA SER A 122 14.05 0.46 8.45
C SER A 122 13.68 1.01 7.08
N ARG A 123 14.41 0.63 6.02
CA ARG A 123 14.09 0.96 4.62
C ARG A 123 12.74 0.36 4.20
N GLN A 124 12.47 -0.90 4.58
CA GLN A 124 11.19 -1.56 4.32
C GLN A 124 10.03 -0.89 5.07
N LEU A 125 10.21 -0.55 6.35
CA LEU A 125 9.21 0.18 7.15
C LEU A 125 8.83 1.51 6.52
N LEU A 126 9.83 2.28 6.11
CA LEU A 126 9.62 3.56 5.42
C LEU A 126 8.93 3.35 4.06
N SER A 127 9.34 2.34 3.30
CA SER A 127 8.72 2.01 2.02
C SER A 127 7.23 1.70 2.18
N TYR A 128 6.86 0.86 3.16
CA TYR A 128 5.46 0.61 3.48
C TYR A 128 4.75 1.88 3.94
N ALA A 129 5.29 2.60 4.93
CA ALA A 129 4.64 3.79 5.49
C ALA A 129 4.35 4.87 4.43
N LEU A 130 5.26 5.07 3.46
CA LEU A 130 5.13 6.09 2.42
C LEU A 130 4.05 5.75 1.38
N ILE A 131 3.95 4.47 0.98
CA ILE A 131 2.94 4.03 0.00
C ILE A 131 1.58 3.75 0.63
N HIS A 132 1.51 3.66 1.97
CA HIS A 132 0.30 3.24 2.67
C HIS A 132 -0.83 4.30 2.57
N PRO A 133 -2.06 3.90 2.27
CA PRO A 133 -3.19 4.83 2.11
C PRO A 133 -3.62 5.53 3.40
N ALA A 134 -3.42 4.92 4.58
CA ALA A 134 -3.74 5.56 5.86
C ALA A 134 -2.78 6.69 6.26
N THR A 135 -1.60 6.79 5.63
CA THR A 135 -0.60 7.80 5.95
C THR A 135 -1.05 9.16 5.39
N SER A 136 -1.06 10.19 6.23
CA SER A 136 -1.44 11.54 5.78
C SER A 136 -0.33 12.20 4.96
N LEU A 137 -0.63 13.31 4.27
CA LEU A 137 0.40 14.06 3.53
C LEU A 137 1.48 14.63 4.47
N GLU A 138 1.08 15.08 5.66
CA GLU A 138 1.99 15.57 6.69
C GLU A 138 2.89 14.45 7.22
N ASP A 139 2.32 13.29 7.56
CA ASP A 139 3.10 12.13 8.00
C ASP A 139 4.11 11.70 6.90
N ARG A 140 3.68 11.70 5.62
CA ARG A 140 4.57 11.36 4.50
C ARG A 140 5.76 12.30 4.36
N SER A 141 5.61 13.61 4.62
CA SER A 141 6.73 14.55 4.51
C SER A 141 7.78 14.28 5.59
N ALA A 142 7.34 14.02 6.83
CA ALA A 142 8.23 13.65 7.93
C ALA A 142 8.94 12.30 7.66
N LEU A 143 8.22 11.29 7.18
CA LEU A 143 8.79 9.98 6.85
C LEU A 143 9.79 10.06 5.68
N ALA A 144 9.55 10.93 4.70
CA ALA A 144 10.51 11.14 3.60
C ALA A 144 11.84 11.73 4.10
N MET A 145 11.81 12.60 5.12
CA MET A 145 13.04 13.10 5.75
C MET A 145 13.82 11.96 6.41
N TRP A 146 13.14 11.04 7.10
CA TRP A 146 13.77 9.85 7.68
C TRP A 146 14.41 8.95 6.62
N LEU A 147 13.76 8.78 5.46
CA LEU A 147 14.33 8.01 4.36
C LEU A 147 15.62 8.63 3.83
N ASN A 148 15.64 9.95 3.60
CA ASN A 148 16.84 10.65 3.18
C ASN A 148 17.97 10.50 4.22
N HIS A 149 17.67 10.63 5.52
CA HIS A 149 18.67 10.43 6.58
C HIS A 149 19.25 9.01 6.60
N LEU A 150 18.42 8.01 6.31
CA LEU A 150 18.86 6.61 6.22
C LEU A 150 19.78 6.39 5.00
N GLU A 151 19.45 6.99 3.87
CA GLU A 151 20.25 6.91 2.63
C GLU A 151 21.59 7.65 2.75
N ASP A 152 21.62 8.83 3.38
CA ASP A 152 22.85 9.61 3.63
C ASP A 152 23.85 8.84 4.50
N ARG A 153 23.35 8.11 5.50
CA ARG A 153 24.19 7.32 6.41
C ARG A 153 24.71 6.06 5.76
N THR A 154 23.89 5.43 4.92
CA THR A 154 24.28 4.24 4.15
C THR A 154 25.33 4.58 3.09
N SER A 155 25.19 5.72 2.41
CA SER A 155 26.16 6.20 1.40
C SER A 155 27.48 6.67 2.02
N GLY A 156 27.45 7.29 3.21
CA GLY A 156 28.64 7.71 3.95
C GLY A 156 29.50 6.56 4.49
N SER A 157 28.91 5.37 4.72
CA SER A 157 29.62 4.20 5.24
C SER A 157 30.61 3.60 4.22
N PHE A 158 30.31 3.66 2.93
CA PHE A 158 31.19 3.16 1.87
C PHE A 158 32.24 4.18 1.37
N GLY A 159 32.17 5.45 1.80
CA GLY A 159 33.03 6.53 1.31
C GLY A 159 34.22 6.94 2.18
N SER A 160 34.29 6.50 3.45
CA SER A 160 35.22 7.11 4.42
C SER A 160 36.60 6.41 4.55
N GLN A 161 36.86 5.31 3.84
CA GLN A 161 38.10 4.53 4.05
C GLN A 161 39.21 4.75 3.01
N ASN A 162 39.10 5.69 2.08
CA ASN A 162 40.15 5.84 1.06
C ASN A 162 40.42 7.27 0.58
N ARG A 163 40.80 8.19 1.49
CA ARG A 163 41.62 9.36 1.14
C ARG A 163 42.64 9.69 2.25
N GLY A 164 43.51 8.72 2.51
CA GLY A 164 44.80 8.99 3.13
C GLY A 164 45.81 9.38 2.05
N ARG A 165 46.35 10.60 2.15
CA ARG A 165 47.61 11.10 1.56
C ARG A 165 47.68 11.28 0.03
N SER A 166 47.74 12.55 -0.39
CA SER A 166 48.93 13.03 -1.11
C SER A 166 49.00 14.56 -0.99
N ASP A 167 49.96 15.04 -0.19
CA ASP A 167 50.55 16.36 -0.39
C ASP A 167 51.30 16.34 -1.72
N SER A 168 51.06 17.30 -2.60
CA SER A 168 52.11 18.04 -3.33
C SER A 168 51.52 19.00 -4.38
N VAL A 169 51.67 20.30 -4.12
CA VAL A 169 52.09 21.40 -5.03
C VAL A 169 51.69 21.41 -6.53
N ASP A 170 50.90 22.44 -6.86
CA ASP A 170 51.26 23.58 -7.74
C ASP A 170 50.93 23.60 -9.25
N TYR A 171 50.60 24.83 -9.69
CA TYR A 171 50.37 25.45 -11.00
C TYR A 171 49.16 25.06 -11.88
N GLY A 172 48.38 26.09 -12.26
CA GLY A 172 47.80 26.16 -13.62
C GLY A 172 46.35 26.60 -13.74
N GLN A 173 46.15 27.90 -13.88
CA GLN A 173 44.90 28.57 -14.24
C GLN A 173 44.56 28.34 -15.73
N THR A 174 43.36 27.86 -16.08
CA THR A 174 42.64 28.29 -17.30
C THR A 174 41.15 27.93 -17.31
N HIS A 175 40.32 28.96 -17.48
CA HIS A 175 38.89 28.90 -17.77
C HIS A 175 38.62 28.38 -19.19
N TYR A 176 37.71 27.42 -19.36
CA TYR A 176 36.84 27.34 -20.54
C TYR A 176 35.45 26.81 -20.15
N TYR A 177 34.45 27.67 -20.35
CA TYR A 177 33.03 27.36 -20.24
C TYR A 177 32.62 26.44 -21.39
N HIS A 178 32.03 25.28 -21.07
CA HIS A 178 31.07 24.62 -21.96
C HIS A 178 29.85 24.17 -21.17
N GLN A 179 28.82 25.01 -21.28
CA GLN A 179 27.45 24.75 -20.86
C GLN A 179 26.81 23.80 -21.87
N ARG A 180 26.57 22.54 -21.48
CA ARG A 180 25.59 21.67 -22.12
C ARG A 180 24.51 21.30 -21.11
N GLN A 181 23.36 21.93 -21.27
CA GLN A 181 22.07 21.47 -20.78
C GLN A 181 21.65 20.21 -21.55
N ASN A 182 21.39 19.13 -20.80
CA ASN A 182 20.61 17.96 -21.20
C ASN A 182 20.27 17.25 -19.88
N SER A 183 19.08 17.45 -19.30
CA SER A 183 17.84 16.69 -19.51
C SER A 183 17.95 15.20 -19.12
N ASP A 184 17.05 14.80 -18.21
CA ASP A 184 16.62 13.43 -17.87
C ASP A 184 17.26 12.65 -16.71
N ASP A 185 17.46 13.29 -15.55
CA ASP A 185 17.55 12.58 -14.25
C ASP A 185 16.40 12.95 -13.30
N LYS A 186 15.15 12.85 -13.78
CA LYS A 186 13.96 12.81 -12.90
C LYS A 186 13.54 11.38 -12.62
N LEU A 187 14.44 10.60 -12.00
CA LEU A 187 14.09 9.35 -11.34
C LEU A 187 13.67 9.60 -9.88
N ASN A 188 12.81 10.60 -9.63
CA ASN A 188 12.19 10.87 -8.33
C ASN A 188 10.79 11.47 -8.53
N GLY A 189 9.89 10.68 -9.09
CA GLY A 189 8.48 11.02 -9.34
C GLY A 189 7.56 10.88 -8.12
N TRP A 190 8.09 10.93 -6.89
CA TRP A 190 7.31 10.65 -5.68
C TRP A 190 6.71 11.92 -5.04
N GLN A 191 7.21 13.11 -5.39
CA GLN A 191 6.79 14.36 -4.76
C GLN A 191 5.65 15.12 -5.48
N ASN A 192 5.30 14.77 -6.72
CA ASN A 192 4.40 15.60 -7.53
C ASN A 192 3.28 14.80 -8.21
N SER A 193 2.27 14.41 -7.43
CA SER A 193 0.90 14.26 -7.94
C SER A 193 0.03 15.32 -7.27
N ARG A 194 0.12 16.55 -7.79
CA ARG A 194 -0.95 17.54 -7.67
C ARG A 194 -1.89 17.35 -8.86
N ASP A 195 -3.17 17.31 -8.55
CA ASP A 195 -4.35 17.32 -9.42
C ASP A 195 -4.48 16.23 -10.49
N SER A 196 -5.25 15.20 -10.12
CA SER A 196 -6.34 14.75 -10.98
C SER A 196 -7.53 14.45 -10.07
N GLY A 197 -8.48 15.39 -10.07
CA GLY A 197 -9.64 15.38 -9.21
C GLY A 197 -10.44 14.09 -9.33
N ILE A 198 -10.79 13.52 -8.18
CA ILE A 198 -12.04 12.84 -7.88
C ILE A 198 -12.21 12.97 -6.37
N SER A 199 -13.14 13.83 -5.97
CA SER A 199 -13.71 13.84 -4.63
C SER A 199 -14.44 12.51 -4.42
N VAL A 200 -13.84 11.61 -3.65
CA VAL A 200 -14.58 10.50 -3.04
C VAL A 200 -15.28 11.07 -1.82
N SER A 201 -16.53 11.49 -2.01
CA SER A 201 -17.46 11.71 -0.91
C SER A 201 -17.61 10.40 -0.18
N ALA A 202 -17.09 10.32 1.04
CA ALA A 202 -17.38 9.23 1.95
C ALA A 202 -18.89 9.24 2.24
N SER A 203 -19.56 8.13 1.96
CA SER A 203 -20.96 7.91 2.29
C SER A 203 -21.12 7.92 3.81
N SER A 204 -21.48 9.07 4.38
CA SER A 204 -21.88 9.18 5.78
C SER A 204 -23.22 8.49 5.96
N TRP A 205 -23.24 7.42 6.74
CA TRP A 205 -24.45 6.91 7.36
C TRP A 205 -24.97 7.99 8.32
N GLN A 206 -26.16 8.53 8.04
CA GLN A 206 -26.93 9.32 9.00
C GLN A 206 -28.42 9.25 8.66
N ASP A 207 -29.16 8.73 9.64
CA ASP A 207 -30.60 8.81 9.81
C ASP A 207 -31.19 10.18 9.48
N LYS A 208 -32.36 10.18 8.84
CA LYS A 208 -33.53 10.96 9.28
C LYS A 208 -34.80 10.57 8.52
N ASN A 209 -35.77 10.06 9.26
CA ASN A 209 -37.20 10.27 9.00
C ASN A 209 -37.47 11.76 8.79
N LEU A 210 -38.23 12.10 7.75
CA LEU A 210 -39.18 13.21 7.72
C LEU A 210 -40.08 13.05 6.48
N ALA A 211 -41.37 12.91 6.77
CA ALA A 211 -42.47 12.94 5.83
C ALA A 211 -42.58 14.30 5.13
N CYS A 212 -42.95 14.30 3.85
CA CYS A 212 -43.95 15.23 3.32
C CYS A 212 -44.48 14.71 1.98
N GLU A 213 -45.79 14.85 1.86
CA GLU A 213 -46.73 14.20 0.95
C GLU A 213 -46.95 15.04 -0.32
N ASN A 214 -47.42 14.35 -1.38
CA ASN A 214 -48.22 14.83 -2.52
C ASN A 214 -47.57 14.92 -3.92
N GLY A 215 -48.11 14.12 -4.85
CA GLY A 215 -47.89 14.25 -6.30
C GLY A 215 -48.26 13.01 -7.14
N HIS A 216 -49.56 12.72 -7.27
CA HIS A 216 -50.31 11.97 -8.31
C HIS A 216 -49.63 11.03 -9.36
N LEU A 217 -50.22 9.82 -9.46
CA LEU A 217 -50.12 8.66 -10.41
C LEU A 217 -50.71 8.93 -11.83
N PRO A 218 -50.86 7.93 -12.75
CA PRO A 218 -49.99 6.84 -13.23
C PRO A 218 -50.04 6.64 -14.79
N LEU A 219 -49.11 5.89 -15.41
CA LEU A 219 -49.38 5.19 -16.69
C LEU A 219 -48.62 3.83 -16.79
N TYR A 220 -49.42 2.76 -16.85
CA TYR A 220 -49.27 1.38 -17.41
C TYR A 220 -47.91 0.99 -18.05
N SER A 221 -47.23 -0.08 -17.61
CA SER A 221 -47.42 -1.53 -17.85
C SER A 221 -46.37 -2.09 -18.82
N SER A 222 -45.57 -3.06 -18.35
CA SER A 222 -45.15 -4.21 -19.16
C SER A 222 -44.58 -5.31 -18.26
N SER A 223 -45.35 -6.38 -18.17
CA SER A 223 -44.96 -7.69 -17.67
C SER A 223 -44.19 -8.46 -18.75
N SER A 224 -43.06 -9.08 -18.38
CA SER A 224 -42.58 -10.28 -19.07
C SER A 224 -41.56 -11.02 -18.20
N VAL A 225 -42.00 -12.11 -17.59
CA VAL A 225 -41.12 -13.22 -17.23
C VAL A 225 -41.91 -14.52 -17.42
N PRO A 226 -41.40 -15.48 -18.21
CA PRO A 226 -41.55 -16.89 -17.93
C PRO A 226 -40.15 -17.46 -17.58
N THR A 227 -39.98 -18.52 -16.79
CA THR A 227 -40.45 -19.88 -17.12
C THR A 227 -40.27 -20.83 -15.92
N THR A 228 -41.21 -21.77 -15.80
CA THR A 228 -41.13 -23.15 -15.25
C THR A 228 -40.94 -23.40 -13.74
N ILE A 229 -42.01 -23.90 -13.11
CA ILE A 229 -41.94 -24.95 -12.08
C ILE A 229 -42.86 -26.10 -12.52
N ASN A 230 -42.27 -27.30 -12.61
CA ASN A 230 -42.95 -28.58 -12.86
C ASN A 230 -43.31 -29.20 -11.51
N THR A 231 -44.59 -29.47 -11.21
CA THR A 231 -44.97 -30.43 -10.16
C THR A 231 -46.32 -31.10 -10.44
N ILE A 232 -46.22 -32.36 -10.88
CA ILE A 232 -47.01 -33.55 -10.48
C ILE A 232 -48.55 -33.46 -10.60
N GLY A 233 -49.08 -34.10 -11.65
CA GLY A 233 -50.47 -34.55 -11.74
C GLY A 233 -50.62 -35.99 -11.27
N THR A 234 -51.38 -36.19 -10.20
CA THR A 234 -51.94 -37.47 -9.76
C THR A 234 -53.11 -37.86 -10.65
N SER A 235 -53.08 -39.06 -11.25
CA SER A 235 -54.29 -39.71 -11.76
C SER A 235 -54.19 -41.22 -11.55
N THR A 236 -55.05 -41.73 -10.67
CA THR A 236 -55.33 -43.14 -10.41
C THR A 236 -56.77 -43.43 -10.81
N SER A 237 -56.96 -44.38 -11.74
CA SER A 237 -58.20 -45.16 -11.98
C SER A 237 -57.83 -46.33 -12.93
N THR A 238 -57.74 -47.58 -12.44
CA THR A 238 -58.73 -48.71 -12.57
C THR A 238 -59.16 -49.01 -14.02
N MET A 239 -59.30 -50.24 -14.55
CA MET A 239 -59.22 -51.68 -14.17
C MET A 239 -59.15 -52.47 -15.53
N PRO A 240 -59.05 -53.81 -15.56
CA PRO A 240 -60.31 -54.54 -15.83
C PRO A 240 -60.44 -55.89 -15.10
N GLY A 241 -61.68 -56.20 -14.74
CA GLY A 241 -62.25 -57.50 -14.41
C GLY A 241 -63.74 -57.43 -14.74
#